data_AF-A0A392NNV5-F1
#
_entry.id   AF-A0A392NNV5-F1
#
_cell.length_a   1.000
_cell.length_b   1.000
_cell.length_c   1.000
_cell.angle_alpha   90.00
_cell.angle_beta   90.00
_cell.angle_gamma   90.00
#
_symmetry.space_group_name_H-M   'P 1'
#
loop_
_entity.id
_entity.type
_entity.pdbx_description
1 polymer ?
#
loop_
_entity_poly.entity_id
_entity_poly.type
_entity_poly.pdbx_seq_one_letter_code
_entity_poly.pdbx_strand_id
1 'polypeptide(L)'
;CDKGWHIYCLSPPLKQIPLGNWYCFNCLSSDRESFGFVPGKKYSLETFKRIADRSRRRWFGQGPVSRVQIEKKFWEIVEGSVGEVEVMYGNDLDTSLYGSGFPNETNQKPQSIDDKLWQEYSTNPWNLNNLPKLKGSMLRAVHHNITGVMVPWLYIGMLFSSFCWHFEDHCFYSMNYLH
;
A
#
# COMPACT_ATOMS: atom_id res chain seq x y z
N CYS A 1 25.43 9.12 19.07
CA CYS A 1 25.01 8.55 20.37
C CYS A 1 26.25 8.22 21.18
N ASP A 2 26.25 8.44 22.49
CA ASP A 2 27.43 8.22 23.35
C ASP A 2 27.65 6.74 23.74
N LYS A 3 27.30 5.82 22.84
CA LYS A 3 27.46 4.37 23.03
C LYS A 3 28.86 3.94 22.56
N GLY A 4 29.52 3.08 23.33
CA GLY A 4 30.81 2.48 22.97
C GLY A 4 30.66 1.24 22.08
N TRP A 5 31.65 1.03 21.20
CA TRP A 5 31.70 -0.11 20.28
C TRP A 5 33.11 -0.68 20.22
N HIS A 6 33.25 -2.01 20.18
CA HIS A 6 34.52 -2.65 19.85
C HIS A 6 34.75 -2.60 18.34
N ILE A 7 35.93 -2.14 17.90
CA ILE A 7 36.26 -2.01 16.47
C ILE A 7 36.14 -3.34 15.69
N TYR A 8 36.40 -4.47 16.34
CA TYR A 8 36.31 -5.80 15.74
C TYR A 8 34.90 -6.42 15.76
N CYS A 9 33.95 -5.83 16.50
CA CYS A 9 32.55 -6.27 16.51
C CYS A 9 31.68 -5.54 15.49
N LEU A 10 32.22 -4.52 14.80
CA LEU A 10 31.53 -3.80 13.74
C LEU A 10 31.40 -4.67 12.48
N SER A 11 30.41 -4.36 11.64
CA SER A 11 30.23 -5.02 10.33
C SER A 11 30.31 -3.97 9.22
N PRO A 12 31.38 -3.94 8.42
CA PRO A 12 32.58 -4.77 8.51
C PRO A 12 33.48 -4.42 9.73
N PRO A 13 34.29 -5.37 10.24
CA PRO A 13 35.24 -5.10 11.32
C PRO A 13 36.29 -4.06 10.93
N LEU A 14 36.57 -3.10 11.81
CA LEU A 14 37.59 -2.08 11.60
C LEU A 14 38.94 -2.52 12.16
N LYS A 15 40.02 -2.26 11.41
CA LYS A 15 41.39 -2.60 11.80
C LYS A 15 42.03 -1.60 12.77
N GLN A 16 41.54 -0.36 12.79
CA GLN A 16 42.03 0.73 13.63
C GLN A 16 40.89 1.69 13.95
N ILE A 17 41.06 2.49 15.01
CA ILE A 17 40.10 3.55 15.37
C ILE A 17 40.09 4.60 14.24
N PRO A 18 38.93 4.93 13.65
CA PRO A 18 38.83 5.95 12.61
C PRO A 18 39.31 7.32 13.10
N LEU A 19 39.95 8.06 12.19
CA LEU A 19 40.34 9.45 12.45
C LEU A 19 39.15 10.37 12.19
N GLY A 20 38.95 11.37 13.07
CA GLY A 20 37.85 12.32 12.98
C GLY A 20 36.53 11.79 13.57
N ASN A 21 35.41 12.38 13.14
CA ASN A 21 34.09 12.01 13.63
C ASN A 21 33.68 10.63 13.10
N TRP A 22 33.36 9.72 14.01
CA TRP A 22 32.80 8.42 13.68
C TRP A 22 31.35 8.34 14.15
N TYR A 23 30.50 7.78 13.31
CA TYR A 23 29.08 7.56 13.58
C TYR A 23 28.80 6.06 13.51
N CYS A 24 28.12 5.51 14.51
CA CYS A 24 27.70 4.11 14.48
C CYS A 24 26.64 3.87 13.40
N PHE A 25 26.41 2.63 13.00
CA PHE A 25 25.41 2.30 11.97
C PHE A 25 24.04 2.91 12.28
N ASN A 26 23.62 2.88 13.55
CA ASN A 26 22.34 3.46 13.97
C ASN A 26 22.30 4.99 13.86
N CYS A 27 23.43 5.67 14.10
CA CYS A 27 23.53 7.12 13.94
C CYS A 27 23.68 7.51 12.46
N LEU A 28 24.39 6.71 11.66
CA LEU A 28 24.46 6.87 10.21
C LEU A 28 23.09 6.66 9.56
N SER A 29 22.31 5.67 10.04
CA SER A 29 20.95 5.43 9.58
C SER A 29 19.95 6.45 10.10
N SER A 30 20.27 7.20 11.15
CA SER A 30 19.38 8.24 11.68
C SER A 30 19.62 9.62 11.07
N ASP A 31 20.83 9.92 10.57
CA ASP A 31 21.21 11.28 10.13
C ASP A 31 21.08 11.56 8.63
N ARG A 32 20.38 10.71 7.88
CA ARG A 32 19.81 11.08 6.57
C ARG A 32 18.51 10.34 6.40
N GLU A 33 17.43 11.11 6.25
CA GLU A 33 16.17 10.74 5.58
C GLU A 33 16.04 9.24 5.34
N SER A 34 15.37 8.52 6.24
CA SER A 34 14.95 7.16 5.92
C SER A 34 14.06 7.26 4.69
N PHE A 35 14.61 7.00 3.51
CA PHE A 35 13.91 7.06 2.25
C PHE A 35 12.76 6.04 2.32
N GLY A 36 11.54 6.54 2.40
CA GLY A 36 10.35 5.73 2.64
C GLY A 36 9.15 6.57 3.02
N PHE A 37 7.97 5.97 2.93
CA PHE A 37 6.73 6.62 3.35
C PHE A 37 6.66 6.69 4.87
N VAL A 38 6.28 7.85 5.39
CA VAL A 38 6.08 8.05 6.83
C VAL A 38 4.67 7.61 7.25
N PRO A 39 4.49 7.01 8.44
CA PRO A 39 3.16 6.66 8.93
C PRO A 39 2.24 7.89 8.99
N GLY A 40 1.13 7.82 8.26
CA GLY A 40 0.09 8.84 8.28
C GLY A 40 -0.82 8.75 9.51
N LYS A 41 -1.82 9.65 9.54
CA LYS A 41 -2.91 9.57 10.52
C LYS A 41 -3.92 8.48 10.13
N LYS A 42 -4.63 7.95 11.13
CA LYS A 42 -5.77 7.05 10.91
C LYS A 42 -6.99 7.85 10.47
N TYR A 43 -7.68 7.38 9.45
CA TYR A 43 -8.89 8.01 8.92
C TYR A 43 -9.98 6.96 8.70
N SER A 44 -11.24 7.36 8.87
CA SER A 44 -12.36 6.62 8.27
C SER A 44 -12.37 6.83 6.75
N LEU A 45 -12.98 5.89 6.01
CA LEU A 45 -13.13 6.00 4.55
C LEU A 45 -13.82 7.30 4.15
N GLU A 46 -14.88 7.69 4.88
CA GLU A 46 -15.60 8.95 4.63
C GLU A 46 -14.71 10.18 4.83
N THR A 47 -13.89 10.19 5.88
CA THR A 47 -12.98 11.31 6.15
C THR A 47 -11.89 11.38 5.08
N PHE A 48 -11.30 10.24 4.72
CA PHE A 48 -10.30 10.16 3.66
C PHE A 48 -10.86 10.65 2.32
N LYS A 49 -12.08 10.23 1.95
CA LYS A 49 -12.77 10.71 0.75
C LYS A 49 -12.93 12.23 0.74
N ARG A 50 -13.37 12.84 1.85
CA ARG A 50 -13.52 14.30 1.94
C ARG A 50 -12.18 15.02 1.75
N ILE A 51 -11.08 14.47 2.25
CA ILE A 51 -9.73 15.01 2.07
C ILE A 51 -9.27 14.85 0.62
N ALA A 52 -9.45 13.67 0.03
CA ALA A 52 -9.13 13.37 -1.36
C ALA A 52 -9.87 14.31 -2.33
N ASP A 53 -11.18 14.49 -2.13
CA ASP A 53 -12.02 15.38 -2.93
C ASP A 53 -11.58 16.85 -2.79
N ARG A 54 -11.17 17.27 -1.58
CA ARG A 54 -10.63 18.62 -1.34
C ARG A 54 -9.29 18.82 -2.04
N SER A 55 -8.39 17.83 -1.97
CA SER A 55 -7.09 17.87 -2.65
C SER A 55 -7.28 17.96 -4.18
N ARG A 56 -8.13 17.11 -4.76
CA ARG A 56 -8.47 17.15 -6.18
C ARG A 56 -8.97 18.53 -6.61
N ARG A 57 -9.86 19.14 -5.83
CA ARG A 57 -10.38 20.50 -6.10
C ARG A 57 -9.30 21.59 -6.02
N ARG A 58 -8.28 21.44 -5.17
CA ARG A 58 -7.16 22.39 -5.10
C ARG A 58 -6.29 22.33 -6.35
N TRP A 59 -6.07 21.13 -6.89
CA TRP A 59 -5.26 20.93 -8.09
C TRP A 59 -5.97 21.34 -9.39
N PHE A 60 -7.26 21.04 -9.52
CA PHE A 60 -7.95 21.16 -10.80
C PHE A 60 -9.30 21.89 -10.74
N GLY A 61 -9.69 22.46 -9.60
CA GLY A 61 -10.99 23.10 -9.43
C GLY A 61 -12.16 22.13 -9.45
N GLN A 62 -13.36 22.65 -9.73
CA GLN A 62 -14.61 21.86 -9.77
C GLN A 62 -14.95 21.31 -11.17
N GLY A 63 -14.17 21.69 -12.19
CA GLY A 63 -14.42 21.28 -13.57
C GLY A 63 -14.09 19.82 -13.86
N PRO A 64 -14.53 19.30 -15.03
CA PRO A 64 -14.04 18.03 -15.54
C PRO A 64 -12.54 18.14 -15.83
N VAL A 65 -11.81 17.05 -15.58
CA VAL A 65 -10.37 16.94 -15.82
C VAL A 65 -10.15 15.65 -16.58
N SER A 66 -9.44 15.73 -17.70
CA SER A 66 -9.13 14.54 -18.48
C SER A 66 -8.03 13.71 -17.81
N ARG A 67 -7.98 12.40 -18.08
CA ARG A 67 -6.91 11.52 -17.60
C ARG A 67 -5.54 12.01 -18.04
N VAL A 68 -5.43 12.51 -19.28
CA VAL A 68 -4.19 13.06 -19.86
C VAL A 68 -3.70 14.29 -19.08
N GLN A 69 -4.60 15.15 -18.61
CA GLN A 69 -4.22 16.30 -17.79
C GLN A 69 -3.70 15.88 -16.41
N ILE A 70 -4.33 14.87 -15.80
CA ILE A 70 -3.88 14.31 -14.52
C ILE A 70 -2.51 13.66 -14.67
N GLU A 71 -2.33 12.84 -15.69
CA GLU A 71 -1.08 12.14 -16.00
C GLU A 71 0.07 13.12 -16.27
N LYS A 72 -0.17 14.16 -17.10
CA LYS A 72 0.81 15.20 -17.35
C LYS A 72 1.28 15.86 -16.05
N LYS A 73 0.33 16.24 -15.18
CA LYS A 73 0.67 16.88 -13.90
C LYS A 73 1.38 15.94 -12.95
N PHE A 74 1.01 14.65 -12.94
CA PHE A 74 1.71 13.65 -12.17
C PHE A 74 3.18 13.56 -12.57
N TRP A 75 3.49 13.46 -13.86
CA TRP A 75 4.87 13.40 -14.33
C TRP A 75 5.64 14.69 -14.09
N GLU A 76 5.04 15.87 -14.26
CA GLU A 76 5.67 17.14 -13.88
C GLU A 76 6.06 17.18 -12.39
N ILE A 77 5.25 16.60 -11.50
CA ILE A 77 5.58 16.48 -10.07
C ILE A 77 6.74 15.52 -9.86
N VAL A 78 6.69 14.33 -10.47
CA VAL A 78 7.73 13.30 -10.35
C VAL A 78 9.08 13.78 -10.91
N GLU A 79 9.06 14.56 -12.00
CA GLU A 79 10.25 15.16 -12.61
C GLU A 79 10.77 16.40 -11.85
N GLY A 80 10.12 16.79 -10.76
CA GLY A 80 10.55 17.91 -9.92
C GLY A 80 10.25 19.29 -10.51
N SER A 81 9.41 19.37 -11.54
CA SER A 81 8.95 20.64 -12.12
C SER A 81 7.92 21.37 -11.24
N VAL A 82 7.39 20.66 -10.25
CA VAL A 82 6.51 21.20 -9.22
C VAL A 82 7.24 21.08 -7.89
N GLY A 83 7.03 22.05 -6.98
CA GLY A 83 7.59 21.99 -5.63
C GLY A 83 7.10 20.77 -4.84
N GLU A 84 7.40 20.73 -3.54
CA GLU A 84 7.06 19.58 -2.70
C GLU A 84 5.55 19.27 -2.69
N VAL A 85 5.21 18.02 -3.01
CA VAL A 85 3.83 17.51 -3.00
C VAL A 85 3.74 16.30 -2.10
N GLU A 86 2.96 16.43 -1.02
CA GLU A 86 2.65 15.32 -0.13
C GLU A 86 1.24 14.78 -0.42
N VAL A 87 1.11 13.46 -0.47
CA VAL A 87 -0.16 12.75 -0.59
C VAL A 87 -0.23 11.61 0.40
N MET A 88 -1.45 11.19 0.73
CA MET A 88 -1.68 10.01 1.57
C MET A 88 -2.06 8.82 0.69
N TYR A 89 -1.74 7.62 1.15
CA TYR A 89 -2.15 6.39 0.49
C TYR A 89 -2.41 5.32 1.57
N GLY A 90 -3.61 4.75 1.58
CA GLY A 90 -3.91 3.59 2.43
C GLY A 90 -3.61 2.32 1.67
N ASN A 91 -2.35 1.87 1.68
CA ASN A 91 -1.93 0.63 1.04
C ASN A 91 -1.90 -0.55 2.03
N ASP A 92 -1.90 -1.76 1.46
CA ASP A 92 -1.66 -3.03 2.17
C ASP A 92 -2.59 -3.25 3.37
N LEU A 93 -3.84 -2.78 3.25
CA LEU A 93 -4.84 -2.93 4.31
C LEU A 93 -5.35 -4.36 4.33
N ASP A 94 -5.17 -5.04 5.46
CA ASP A 94 -5.61 -6.42 5.66
C ASP A 94 -7.15 -6.51 5.69
N THR A 95 -7.73 -7.12 4.66
CA THR A 95 -9.19 -7.29 4.55
C THR A 95 -9.77 -8.25 5.59
N SER A 96 -8.96 -9.07 6.26
CA SER A 96 -9.43 -9.84 7.42
C SER A 96 -9.73 -8.96 8.64
N LEU A 97 -9.10 -7.78 8.72
CA LEU A 97 -9.31 -6.81 9.80
C LEU A 97 -10.35 -5.75 9.42
N TYR A 98 -10.27 -5.23 8.19
CA TYR A 98 -11.10 -4.10 7.74
C TYR A 98 -12.34 -4.52 6.94
N GLY A 99 -12.44 -5.81 6.59
CA GLY A 99 -13.43 -6.32 5.67
C GLY A 99 -12.98 -6.22 4.21
N SER A 100 -13.52 -7.12 3.39
CA SER A 100 -13.33 -7.13 1.94
C SER A 100 -14.39 -6.26 1.25
N GLY A 101 -14.06 -5.67 0.11
CA GLY A 101 -15.05 -4.99 -0.75
C GLY A 101 -15.98 -5.95 -1.50
N PHE A 102 -15.58 -7.22 -1.64
CA PHE A 102 -16.43 -8.28 -2.15
C PHE A 102 -17.29 -8.89 -1.04
N PRO A 103 -18.51 -9.35 -1.38
CA PRO A 103 -19.35 -10.07 -0.45
C PRO A 103 -18.69 -11.40 -0.05
N ASN A 104 -18.88 -11.78 1.21
CA ASN A 104 -18.47 -13.08 1.73
C ASN A 104 -19.37 -13.46 2.93
N GLU A 105 -19.22 -14.69 3.41
CA GLU A 105 -20.03 -15.23 4.51
C GLU A 105 -19.81 -14.50 5.85
N THR A 106 -18.64 -13.88 6.05
CA THR A 106 -18.31 -13.15 7.28
C THR A 106 -18.86 -11.73 7.30
N ASN A 107 -19.29 -11.19 6.15
CA ASN A 107 -19.84 -9.85 6.06
C ASN A 107 -21.35 -9.85 6.27
N GLN A 108 -21.85 -8.82 6.95
CA GLN A 108 -23.28 -8.60 7.06
C GLN A 108 -23.83 -8.23 5.68
N LYS A 109 -24.65 -9.11 5.12
CA LYS A 109 -25.39 -8.84 3.89
C LYS A 109 -26.33 -7.64 4.09
N PRO A 110 -26.25 -6.60 3.24
CA PRO A 110 -27.22 -5.50 3.29
C PRO A 110 -28.64 -5.99 2.99
N GLN A 111 -29.62 -5.51 3.75
CA GLN A 111 -31.04 -5.91 3.57
C GLN A 111 -31.59 -5.55 2.19
N SER A 112 -31.01 -4.55 1.53
CA SER A 112 -31.40 -4.11 0.18
C SER A 112 -30.97 -5.05 -0.94
N ILE A 113 -30.12 -6.04 -0.65
CA ILE A 113 -29.57 -6.96 -1.65
C ILE A 113 -30.26 -8.32 -1.55
N ASP A 114 -30.73 -8.82 -2.69
CA ASP A 114 -31.33 -10.14 -2.84
C ASP A 114 -30.37 -11.27 -2.44
N ASP A 115 -30.91 -12.30 -1.79
CA ASP A 115 -30.11 -13.42 -1.26
C ASP A 115 -29.41 -14.22 -2.36
N LYS A 116 -30.09 -14.45 -3.48
CA LYS A 116 -29.53 -15.21 -4.60
C LYS A 116 -28.38 -14.43 -5.23
N LEU A 117 -28.54 -13.12 -5.41
CA LEU A 117 -27.49 -12.25 -5.94
C LEU A 117 -26.28 -12.19 -5.00
N TRP A 118 -26.50 -12.06 -3.69
CA TRP A 118 -25.40 -12.06 -2.71
C TRP A 118 -24.62 -13.37 -2.75
N GLN A 119 -25.31 -14.51 -2.80
CA GLN A 119 -24.69 -15.83 -2.90
C GLN A 119 -23.91 -16.02 -4.22
N GLU A 120 -24.47 -15.55 -5.33
CA GLU A 120 -23.81 -15.58 -6.64
C GLU A 120 -22.45 -14.87 -6.60
N TYR A 121 -22.38 -13.64 -6.08
CA TYR A 121 -21.12 -12.91 -5.99
C TYR A 121 -20.19 -13.43 -4.88
N SER A 122 -20.73 -13.93 -3.77
CA SER A 122 -19.92 -14.46 -2.66
C SER A 122 -19.14 -15.71 -3.08
N THR A 123 -19.77 -16.58 -3.87
CA THR A 123 -19.15 -17.84 -4.35
C THR A 123 -18.49 -17.71 -5.72
N ASN A 124 -18.56 -16.54 -6.36
CA ASN A 124 -18.05 -16.35 -7.71
C ASN A 124 -16.52 -16.62 -7.75
N PRO A 125 -16.01 -17.34 -8.77
CA PRO A 125 -14.57 -17.55 -8.94
C PRO A 125 -13.75 -16.25 -9.09
N TRP A 126 -14.36 -15.17 -9.60
CA TRP A 126 -13.71 -13.86 -9.74
C TRP A 126 -13.75 -13.01 -8.47
N ASN A 127 -14.45 -13.46 -7.42
CA ASN A 127 -14.31 -12.85 -6.10
C ASN A 127 -12.90 -13.15 -5.58
N LEU A 128 -12.11 -12.09 -5.32
CA LEU A 128 -10.69 -12.24 -4.99
C LEU A 128 -10.44 -13.01 -3.69
N ASN A 129 -11.44 -13.13 -2.81
CA ASN A 129 -11.36 -13.99 -1.62
C ASN A 129 -11.28 -15.49 -1.98
N ASN A 130 -11.80 -15.89 -3.15
CA ASN A 130 -11.87 -17.28 -3.59
C ASN A 130 -10.71 -17.67 -4.51
N LEU A 131 -10.19 -16.69 -5.27
CA LEU A 131 -9.23 -16.89 -6.37
C LEU A 131 -8.00 -17.74 -5.97
N PRO A 132 -7.33 -17.50 -4.81
CA PRO A 132 -6.15 -18.27 -4.42
C PRO A 132 -6.43 -19.77 -4.20
N LYS A 133 -7.69 -20.14 -3.93
CA LYS A 133 -8.10 -21.52 -3.60
C LYS A 133 -8.77 -22.26 -4.76
N LEU A 134 -8.97 -21.62 -5.90
CA LEU A 134 -9.58 -22.27 -7.07
C LEU A 134 -8.76 -23.46 -7.58
N LYS A 135 -9.44 -24.38 -8.27
CA LYS A 135 -8.78 -25.49 -8.97
C LYS A 135 -7.83 -24.94 -10.03
N GLY A 136 -6.58 -25.38 -9.98
CA GLY A 136 -5.50 -24.90 -10.86
C GLY A 136 -4.54 -23.93 -10.17
N SER A 137 -4.94 -23.32 -9.05
CA SER A 137 -4.03 -22.53 -8.21
C SER A 137 -3.16 -23.44 -7.34
N MET A 138 -1.84 -23.23 -7.38
CA MET A 138 -0.89 -23.91 -6.47
C MET A 138 -1.09 -23.48 -5.01
N LEU A 139 -1.59 -22.26 -4.76
CA LEU A 139 -1.87 -21.74 -3.42
C LEU A 139 -2.96 -22.52 -2.68
N ARG A 140 -3.74 -23.34 -3.40
CA ARG A 140 -4.68 -24.29 -2.80
C ARG A 140 -3.99 -25.28 -1.85
N ALA A 141 -2.75 -25.67 -2.13
CA ALA A 141 -1.98 -26.61 -1.30
C ALA A 141 -1.45 -25.98 0.00
N VAL A 142 -1.43 -24.65 0.11
CA VAL A 142 -0.99 -23.95 1.32
C VAL A 142 -2.12 -23.93 2.34
N HIS A 143 -1.92 -24.54 3.51
CA HIS A 143 -3.01 -24.68 4.51
C HIS A 143 -3.26 -23.43 5.35
N HIS A 144 -2.25 -22.60 5.57
CA HIS A 144 -2.38 -21.34 6.31
C HIS A 144 -2.68 -20.19 5.35
N ASN A 145 -3.47 -19.22 5.80
CA ASN A 145 -3.75 -18.02 5.02
C ASN A 145 -2.60 -17.03 5.19
N ILE A 146 -1.97 -16.66 4.07
CA ILE A 146 -0.93 -15.63 4.02
C ILE A 146 -1.58 -14.31 3.61
N THR A 147 -1.58 -13.32 4.49
CA THR A 147 -2.10 -11.98 4.22
C THR A 147 -1.35 -11.34 3.04
N GLY A 148 -2.08 -10.77 2.08
CA GLY A 148 -1.53 -10.18 0.84
C GLY A 148 -1.39 -11.16 -0.31
N VAL A 149 -1.22 -12.47 -0.03
CA VAL A 149 -1.09 -13.51 -1.07
C VAL A 149 -2.39 -14.30 -1.24
N MET A 150 -3.00 -14.69 -0.12
CA MET A 150 -4.19 -15.54 -0.09
C MET A 150 -5.41 -14.81 0.49
N VAL A 151 -5.16 -13.79 1.31
CA VAL A 151 -6.18 -12.84 1.77
C VAL A 151 -5.94 -11.53 1.00
N PRO A 152 -6.94 -11.00 0.27
CA PRO A 152 -6.76 -9.79 -0.53
C PRO A 152 -6.30 -8.59 0.31
N TRP A 153 -5.43 -7.76 -0.25
CA TRP A 153 -5.17 -6.41 0.26
C TRP A 153 -6.16 -5.40 -0.30
N LEU A 154 -6.52 -4.43 0.54
CA LEU A 154 -7.31 -3.28 0.14
C LEU A 154 -6.40 -2.04 0.02
N TYR A 155 -6.61 -1.30 -1.07
CA TYR A 155 -5.87 -0.07 -1.36
C TYR A 155 -6.86 1.09 -1.51
N ILE A 156 -6.61 2.18 -0.77
CA ILE A 156 -7.41 3.39 -0.79
C ILE A 156 -6.52 4.55 -1.24
N GLY A 157 -6.65 4.91 -2.52
CA GLY A 157 -5.90 6.00 -3.15
C GLY A 157 -6.62 7.33 -3.16
N MET A 158 -5.85 8.41 -3.26
CA MET A 158 -6.30 9.75 -3.65
C MET A 158 -5.52 10.21 -4.89
N LEU A 159 -5.80 11.44 -5.35
CA LEU A 159 -5.08 12.03 -6.47
C LEU A 159 -3.56 12.00 -6.20
N PHE A 160 -2.81 11.44 -7.16
CA PHE A 160 -1.35 11.24 -7.13
C PHE A 160 -0.81 10.20 -6.14
N SER A 161 -1.65 9.48 -5.38
CA SER A 161 -1.21 8.28 -4.67
C SER A 161 -0.58 7.30 -5.67
N SER A 162 0.56 6.72 -5.29
CA SER A 162 1.40 5.94 -6.21
C SER A 162 1.83 4.63 -5.59
N PHE A 163 1.91 3.60 -6.42
CA PHE A 163 2.58 2.34 -6.13
C PHE A 163 3.82 2.27 -7.03
N CYS A 164 5.01 2.21 -6.41
CA CYS A 164 6.27 2.22 -7.15
C CYS A 164 6.48 0.90 -7.90
N TRP A 165 7.39 0.92 -8.88
CA TRP A 165 7.78 -0.29 -9.62
C TRP A 165 8.24 -1.40 -8.67
N HIS A 166 7.61 -2.56 -8.78
CA HIS A 166 7.94 -3.77 -8.03
C HIS A 166 7.49 -5.02 -8.81
N PHE A 167 7.89 -6.19 -8.33
CA PHE A 167 7.33 -7.48 -8.71
C PHE A 167 6.66 -8.09 -7.49
N GLU A 168 5.64 -8.91 -7.72
CA GLU A 168 4.97 -9.66 -6.66
C GLU A 168 5.93 -10.65 -6.00
N ASP A 169 5.68 -10.95 -4.72
CA ASP A 169 6.40 -11.97 -3.98
C ASP A 169 6.37 -13.30 -4.74
N HIS A 170 7.52 -13.97 -4.80
CA HIS A 170 7.71 -15.22 -5.55
C HIS A 170 7.33 -15.15 -7.04
N CYS A 171 7.25 -13.95 -7.62
CA CYS A 171 6.79 -13.72 -8.99
C CYS A 171 5.40 -14.30 -9.24
N PHE A 172 4.51 -14.25 -8.25
CA PHE A 172 3.13 -14.66 -8.42
C PHE A 172 2.39 -13.75 -9.41
N TYR A 173 1.26 -14.26 -9.90
CA TYR A 173 0.30 -13.43 -10.61
C TYR A 173 -0.41 -12.49 -9.64
N SER A 174 -0.59 -11.23 -10.04
CA SER A 174 -1.40 -10.24 -9.33
C SER A 174 -2.75 -10.07 -10.03
N MET A 175 -3.83 -10.00 -9.26
CA MET A 175 -5.16 -9.68 -9.76
C MET A 175 -5.71 -8.49 -8.98
N ASN A 176 -6.08 -7.42 -9.70
CA ASN A 176 -6.54 -6.18 -9.10
C ASN A 176 -7.98 -5.88 -9.56
N TYR A 177 -8.82 -5.47 -8.62
CA TYR A 177 -10.21 -5.09 -8.88
C TYR A 177 -10.50 -3.72 -8.29
N LEU A 178 -11.03 -2.81 -9.10
CA LEU A 178 -11.48 -1.48 -8.66
C LEU A 178 -12.99 -1.55 -8.37
N HIS A 179 -13.36 -1.55 -7.08
CA HIS A 179 -14.74 -1.46 -6.59
C HIS A 179 -15.38 -0.10 -6.91
#